data_AF-A0A8C9T2M9-F1
#
_entry.id   AF-A0A8C9T2M9-F1
#
_cell.length_a   1.000
_cell.length_b   1.000
_cell.length_c   1.000
_cell.angle_alpha   90.00
_cell.angle_beta   90.00
_cell.angle_gamma   90.00
#
_symmetry.space_group_name_H-M   'P 1'
#
loop_
_entity.id
_entity.type
_entity.pdbx_description
1 polymer ?
#
loop_
_entity_poly.entity_id
_entity_poly.type
_entity_poly.pdbx_seq_one_letter_code
_entity_poly.pdbx_strand_id
1 'polypeptide(L)'
;LLVVSWLEQEWEQQVVGAPGSDVILPCSFPCSDRENLHDVVVSWQCNGTVVVHSYHDSQDQEHSQSAAYRGRTHLFHDQLLKGNGSLHLKSVQKSDQGWYKCEVKDSFTLFQLSRLLPLCFFPAPYEEPQLSIYVGCGSVNINVTTSRGFPQPVLLWRDETESDITNHSQTRVESDRWGCLEVKFILLLLKLVTLCILDVNKIVSHSHSVEHGHISGVQSLLLQMSN
;
A
#
# COMPACT_ATOMS: atom_id res chain seq x y z
N LEU A 1 -14.28 43.09 -18.66
CA LEU A 1 -14.13 42.50 -17.31
C LEU A 1 -14.71 41.11 -17.37
N LEU A 2 -13.87 40.10 -17.59
CA LEU A 2 -14.30 38.70 -17.56
C LEU A 2 -14.19 38.25 -16.10
N VAL A 3 -15.33 38.14 -15.45
CA VAL A 3 -15.42 37.44 -14.16
C VAL A 3 -15.29 35.97 -14.49
N VAL A 4 -14.08 35.42 -14.33
CA VAL A 4 -13.89 33.98 -14.32
C VAL A 4 -14.49 33.52 -13.00
N SER A 5 -15.74 33.04 -13.04
CA SER A 5 -16.33 32.31 -11.92
C SER A 5 -15.49 31.06 -11.73
N TRP A 6 -14.68 31.07 -10.67
CA TRP A 6 -14.15 29.85 -10.11
C TRP A 6 -15.36 28.99 -9.73
N LEU A 7 -15.62 27.94 -10.50
CA LEU A 7 -16.30 26.78 -9.93
C LEU A 7 -15.39 26.35 -8.79
N GLU A 8 -15.85 26.50 -7.54
CA GLU A 8 -15.28 25.78 -6.41
C GLU A 8 -15.35 24.31 -6.80
N GLN A 9 -14.24 23.83 -7.35
CA GLN A 9 -14.03 22.42 -7.57
C GLN A 9 -13.91 21.84 -6.17
N GLU A 10 -15.05 21.40 -5.62
CA GLU A 10 -15.12 20.60 -4.42
C GLU A 10 -14.10 19.47 -4.62
N TRP A 11 -12.94 19.58 -3.98
CA TRP A 11 -12.01 18.47 -3.93
C TRP A 11 -12.77 17.36 -3.21
N GLU A 12 -13.27 16.38 -3.98
CA GLU A 12 -13.84 15.17 -3.41
C GLU A 12 -12.83 14.65 -2.38
N GLN A 13 -13.27 14.51 -1.12
CA GLN A 13 -12.41 14.04 -0.04
C GLN A 13 -11.80 12.69 -0.44
N GLN A 14 -10.51 12.69 -0.75
CA GLN A 14 -9.76 11.48 -1.03
C GLN A 14 -9.35 10.83 0.29
N VAL A 15 -9.66 9.55 0.44
CA VAL A 15 -9.20 8.75 1.58
C VAL A 15 -7.97 7.97 1.15
N VAL A 16 -6.95 7.99 2.00
CA VAL A 16 -5.68 7.32 1.74
C VAL A 16 -5.49 6.25 2.80
N GLY A 17 -5.30 4.99 2.37
CA GLY A 17 -5.05 3.86 3.26
C GLY A 17 -3.66 3.30 3.05
N ALA A 18 -2.92 3.11 4.14
CA ALA A 18 -1.65 2.39 4.11
C ALA A 18 -1.91 0.87 4.24
N PRO A 19 -0.98 0.02 3.77
CA PRO A 19 -1.11 -1.42 3.95
C PRO A 19 -1.29 -1.80 5.42
N GLY A 20 -2.32 -2.60 5.71
CA GLY A 20 -2.64 -3.07 7.05
C GLY A 20 -3.19 -2.01 8.01
N SER A 21 -3.28 -0.73 7.62
CA SER A 21 -3.88 0.32 8.44
C SER A 21 -5.40 0.25 8.42
N ASP A 22 -6.02 0.95 9.35
CA ASP A 22 -7.46 1.18 9.35
C ASP A 22 -7.76 2.53 8.70
N VAL A 23 -8.90 2.64 8.01
CA VAL A 23 -9.36 3.90 7.40
C VAL A 23 -10.82 4.16 7.73
N ILE A 24 -11.20 5.43 7.73
CA ILE A 24 -12.59 5.87 7.85
C ILE A 24 -13.00 6.47 6.50
N LEU A 25 -14.03 5.90 5.88
CA LEU A 25 -14.68 6.46 4.70
C LEU A 25 -15.81 7.40 5.18
N PRO A 26 -15.67 8.73 5.03
CA PRO A 26 -16.58 9.67 5.65
C PRO A 26 -17.92 9.73 4.92
N CYS A 27 -19.02 9.55 5.64
CA CYS A 27 -20.36 9.78 5.10
C CYS A 27 -21.26 10.39 6.16
N SER A 28 -21.59 11.66 5.96
CA SER A 28 -22.44 12.43 6.86
C SER A 28 -23.71 12.83 6.15
N PHE A 29 -24.83 12.78 6.87
CA PHE A 29 -26.15 13.15 6.38
C PHE A 29 -26.88 14.02 7.41
N PRO A 30 -27.83 14.87 6.99
CA PRO A 30 -28.62 15.67 7.91
C PRO A 30 -29.32 14.79 8.94
N CYS A 31 -29.31 15.23 10.19
CA CYS A 31 -30.04 14.56 11.26
C CYS A 31 -31.19 15.42 11.75
N SER A 32 -32.33 14.78 12.01
CA SER A 32 -33.45 15.32 12.77
C SER A 32 -33.43 14.76 14.20
N ASP A 33 -34.16 15.40 15.12
CA ASP A 33 -34.38 14.88 16.47
C ASP A 33 -35.18 13.57 16.37
N ARG A 34 -34.47 12.45 16.32
CA ARG A 34 -35.02 11.09 16.18
C ARG A 34 -34.59 10.23 17.37
N GLU A 35 -35.50 9.37 17.83
CA GLU A 35 -35.24 8.48 18.96
C GLU A 35 -34.70 7.10 18.55
N ASN A 36 -34.86 6.70 17.28
CA ASN A 36 -34.45 5.39 16.79
C ASN A 36 -33.93 5.43 15.33
N LEU A 37 -33.42 4.28 14.86
CA LEU A 37 -32.76 4.11 13.56
C LEU A 37 -33.57 3.25 12.57
N HIS A 38 -34.83 2.92 12.85
CA HIS A 38 -35.62 2.03 11.99
C HIS A 38 -35.82 2.56 10.58
N ASP A 39 -35.93 3.88 10.45
CA ASP A 39 -36.11 4.58 9.17
C ASP A 39 -34.81 4.82 8.38
N VAL A 40 -33.66 4.45 8.95
CA VAL A 40 -32.35 4.74 8.36
C VAL A 40 -31.77 3.50 7.71
N VAL A 41 -31.50 3.61 6.41
CA VAL A 41 -30.78 2.61 5.63
C VAL A 41 -29.45 3.21 5.19
N VAL A 42 -28.34 2.54 5.51
CA VAL A 42 -26.99 2.91 5.05
C VAL A 42 -26.42 1.75 4.26
N SER A 43 -25.94 2.01 3.05
CA SER A 43 -25.23 1.02 2.26
C SER A 43 -23.92 1.56 1.72
N TRP A 44 -22.91 0.72 1.76
CA TRP A 44 -21.60 0.96 1.18
C TRP A 44 -21.32 -0.05 0.10
N GLN A 45 -20.96 0.44 -1.08
CA GLN A 45 -20.61 -0.38 -2.24
C GLN A 45 -19.26 0.05 -2.81
N CYS A 46 -18.44 -0.91 -3.23
CA CYS A 46 -17.17 -0.66 -3.91
C CYS A 46 -17.29 -1.03 -5.39
N ASN A 47 -16.77 -0.15 -6.25
CA ASN A 47 -16.75 -0.32 -7.72
C ASN A 47 -18.13 -0.67 -8.31
N GLY A 48 -19.20 -0.12 -7.70
CA GLY A 48 -20.58 -0.18 -8.16
C GLY A 48 -21.30 -1.53 -8.00
N THR A 49 -20.63 -2.59 -7.56
CA THR A 49 -21.23 -3.94 -7.50
C THR A 49 -20.91 -4.70 -6.22
N VAL A 50 -19.79 -4.39 -5.56
CA VAL A 50 -19.34 -5.15 -4.39
C VAL A 50 -19.96 -4.56 -3.14
N VAL A 51 -20.83 -5.32 -2.47
CA VAL A 51 -21.42 -4.90 -1.18
C VAL A 51 -20.34 -4.94 -0.11
N VAL A 52 -19.98 -3.77 0.40
CA VAL A 52 -18.96 -3.57 1.43
C VAL A 52 -19.60 -3.67 2.80
N HIS A 53 -20.70 -2.95 3.01
CA HIS A 53 -21.44 -2.93 4.26
C HIS A 53 -22.89 -2.52 4.01
N SER A 54 -23.83 -3.00 4.82
CA SER A 54 -25.25 -2.66 4.71
C SER A 54 -25.89 -2.68 6.10
N TYR A 55 -26.67 -1.66 6.39
CA TYR A 55 -27.41 -1.46 7.63
C TYR A 55 -28.84 -1.08 7.31
N HIS A 56 -29.79 -1.84 7.86
CA HIS A 56 -31.23 -1.57 7.83
C HIS A 56 -31.92 -2.39 8.92
N ASP A 57 -33.18 -2.07 9.23
CA ASP A 57 -33.94 -2.70 10.32
C ASP A 57 -33.22 -2.62 11.67
N SER A 58 -32.51 -1.51 11.88
CA SER A 58 -31.70 -1.25 13.08
C SER A 58 -30.56 -2.24 13.34
N GLN A 59 -30.03 -2.90 12.30
CA GLN A 59 -28.94 -3.87 12.43
C GLN A 59 -28.04 -3.96 11.18
N ASP A 60 -26.79 -4.41 11.40
CA ASP A 60 -25.84 -4.74 10.33
C ASP A 60 -26.24 -6.03 9.60
N GLN A 61 -26.08 -6.05 8.28
CA GLN A 61 -26.61 -7.10 7.40
C GLN A 61 -25.47 -7.94 6.84
N GLU A 62 -24.72 -8.56 7.75
CA GLU A 62 -23.43 -9.22 7.47
C GLU A 62 -23.52 -10.32 6.41
N HIS A 63 -24.65 -11.01 6.32
CA HIS A 63 -24.89 -12.07 5.34
C HIS A 63 -24.84 -11.57 3.89
N SER A 64 -25.24 -10.31 3.65
CA SER A 64 -25.23 -9.68 2.32
C SER A 64 -23.85 -9.15 1.92
N GLN A 65 -22.92 -9.02 2.87
CA GLN A 65 -21.59 -8.48 2.62
C GLN A 65 -20.74 -9.46 1.80
N SER A 66 -19.94 -8.90 0.90
CA SER A 66 -18.92 -9.64 0.17
C SER A 66 -17.89 -10.23 1.13
N ALA A 67 -17.42 -11.44 0.84
CA ALA A 67 -16.46 -12.16 1.66
C ALA A 67 -15.15 -11.38 1.91
N ALA A 68 -14.76 -10.48 0.99
CA ALA A 68 -13.57 -9.65 1.13
C ALA A 68 -13.65 -8.60 2.27
N TYR A 69 -14.86 -8.26 2.70
CA TYR A 69 -15.13 -7.20 3.69
C TYR A 69 -15.74 -7.71 5.01
N ARG A 70 -16.19 -8.97 5.06
CA ARG A 70 -16.73 -9.58 6.29
C ARG A 70 -15.73 -9.53 7.43
N GLY A 71 -16.19 -9.11 8.62
CA GLY A 71 -15.35 -8.93 9.81
C GLY A 71 -14.34 -7.77 9.74
N ARG A 72 -14.26 -7.05 8.61
CA ARG A 72 -13.35 -5.91 8.41
C ARG A 72 -14.06 -4.56 8.42
N THR A 73 -15.39 -4.53 8.38
CA THR A 73 -16.16 -3.29 8.28
C THR A 73 -17.04 -3.05 9.50
N HIS A 74 -17.26 -1.79 9.85
CA HIS A 74 -18.10 -1.39 10.98
C HIS A 74 -18.68 0.01 10.78
N LEU A 75 -19.95 0.21 11.15
CA LEU A 75 -20.57 1.52 11.26
C LEU A 75 -20.60 2.00 12.72
N PHE A 76 -20.45 3.31 12.92
CA PHE A 76 -20.55 3.93 14.24
C PHE A 76 -22.02 4.08 14.66
N HIS A 77 -22.61 3.01 15.20
CA HIS A 77 -24.03 2.92 15.53
C HIS A 77 -24.52 4.05 16.45
N ASP A 78 -23.70 4.46 17.42
CA ASP A 78 -23.97 5.57 18.34
C ASP A 78 -23.96 6.95 17.65
N GLN A 79 -23.36 7.04 16.45
CA GLN A 79 -23.26 8.25 15.66
C GLN A 79 -24.24 8.26 14.47
N LEU A 80 -24.86 7.12 14.11
CA LEU A 80 -25.91 7.08 13.09
C LEU A 80 -27.08 8.00 13.46
N LEU A 81 -27.47 8.02 14.74
CA LEU A 81 -28.50 8.93 15.29
C LEU A 81 -28.10 10.41 15.24
N LYS A 82 -26.84 10.71 14.93
CA LYS A 82 -26.31 12.07 14.78
C LYS A 82 -25.98 12.38 13.32
N GLY A 83 -26.41 11.54 12.38
CA GLY A 83 -26.18 11.74 10.96
C GLY A 83 -24.81 11.27 10.46
N ASN A 84 -24.16 10.32 11.13
CA ASN A 84 -22.86 9.79 10.72
C ASN A 84 -22.95 8.33 10.28
N GLY A 85 -22.98 8.12 8.97
CA GLY A 85 -22.93 6.80 8.31
C GLY A 85 -21.54 6.42 7.82
N SER A 86 -20.48 7.02 8.39
CA SER A 86 -19.10 6.73 8.00
C SER A 86 -18.72 5.28 8.26
N LEU A 87 -17.96 4.70 7.35
CA LEU A 87 -17.52 3.31 7.45
C LEU A 87 -16.10 3.22 7.98
N HIS A 88 -15.89 2.42 9.02
CA HIS A 88 -14.56 2.00 9.44
C HIS A 88 -14.19 0.72 8.68
N LEU A 89 -13.14 0.77 7.87
CA LEU A 89 -12.56 -0.37 7.17
C LEU A 89 -11.20 -0.73 7.80
N LYS A 90 -11.09 -1.98 8.26
CA LYS A 90 -9.92 -2.50 8.97
C LYS A 90 -8.92 -3.18 8.05
N SER A 91 -7.65 -3.03 8.39
CA SER A 91 -6.53 -3.74 7.75
C SER A 91 -6.57 -3.62 6.22
N VAL A 92 -6.51 -2.40 5.71
CA VAL A 92 -6.59 -2.07 4.27
C VAL A 92 -5.56 -2.86 3.47
N GLN A 93 -6.00 -3.38 2.33
CA GLN A 93 -5.22 -4.18 1.39
C GLN A 93 -5.23 -3.47 0.03
N LYS A 94 -4.27 -3.80 -0.82
CA LYS A 94 -4.19 -3.25 -2.18
C LYS A 94 -5.49 -3.45 -2.98
N SER A 95 -6.18 -4.58 -2.79
CA SER A 95 -7.44 -4.89 -3.46
C SER A 95 -8.63 -4.02 -3.01
N ASP A 96 -8.51 -3.32 -1.89
CA ASP A 96 -9.54 -2.39 -1.42
C ASP A 96 -9.47 -1.05 -2.16
N GLN A 97 -8.41 -0.78 -2.94
CA GLN A 97 -8.33 0.44 -3.75
C GLN A 97 -9.49 0.50 -4.73
N GLY A 98 -10.18 1.64 -4.76
CA GLY A 98 -11.31 1.82 -5.65
C GLY A 98 -12.21 2.98 -5.25
N TRP A 99 -13.39 3.01 -5.88
CA TRP A 99 -14.41 4.00 -5.63
C TRP A 99 -15.50 3.43 -4.74
N TYR A 100 -15.70 4.05 -3.59
CA TYR A 100 -16.69 3.67 -2.60
C TYR A 100 -17.89 4.59 -2.71
N LYS A 101 -19.07 4.00 -2.82
CA LYS A 101 -20.34 4.71 -2.79
C LYS A 101 -21.00 4.50 -1.43
N CYS A 102 -21.25 5.59 -0.73
CA CYS A 102 -22.18 5.63 0.40
C CYS A 102 -23.57 6.01 -0.13
N GLU A 103 -24.58 5.21 0.17
CA GLU A 103 -25.98 5.57 -0.03
C GLU A 103 -26.71 5.56 1.31
N VAL A 104 -27.35 6.67 1.65
CA VAL A 104 -28.18 6.80 2.84
C VAL A 104 -29.61 7.10 2.41
N LYS A 105 -30.57 6.37 2.97
CA LYS A 105 -32.00 6.68 2.87
C LYS A 105 -32.56 6.84 4.26
N ASP A 106 -33.32 7.90 4.45
CA ASP A 106 -34.01 8.20 5.69
C ASP A 106 -35.49 8.44 5.38
N SER A 107 -36.33 7.44 5.63
CA SER A 107 -37.76 7.51 5.34
C SER A 107 -38.49 8.51 6.23
N PHE A 108 -37.98 8.80 7.43
CA PHE A 108 -38.60 9.74 8.35
C PHE A 108 -38.53 11.18 7.82
N THR A 109 -37.38 11.58 7.28
CA THR A 109 -37.17 12.92 6.71
C THR A 109 -37.35 12.98 5.20
N LEU A 110 -37.65 11.85 4.55
CA LEU A 110 -37.65 11.68 3.09
C LEU A 110 -36.32 12.08 2.45
N PHE A 111 -35.22 11.95 3.19
CA PHE A 111 -33.89 12.32 2.74
C PHE A 111 -33.20 11.16 2.03
N GLN A 112 -32.42 11.48 1.00
CA GLN A 112 -31.57 10.53 0.30
C GLN A 112 -30.22 11.16 -0.05
N LEU A 113 -29.14 10.43 0.22
CA LEU A 113 -27.77 10.80 -0.11
C LEU A 113 -27.12 9.69 -0.94
N SER A 114 -26.35 10.09 -1.93
CA SER A 114 -25.42 9.23 -2.65
C SER A 114 -24.09 9.97 -2.78
N ARG A 115 -23.04 9.43 -2.17
CA ARG A 115 -21.70 10.05 -2.15
C ARG A 115 -20.64 9.06 -2.63
N LEU A 116 -19.80 9.49 -3.58
CA LEU A 116 -18.66 8.72 -4.06
C LEU A 116 -17.37 9.22 -3.40
N LEU A 117 -16.49 8.30 -3.04
CA LEU A 117 -15.20 8.57 -2.39
C LEU A 117 -14.13 7.67 -3.00
N PRO A 118 -12.99 8.22 -3.44
CA PRO A 118 -11.85 7.39 -3.81
C PRO A 118 -11.10 6.95 -2.55
N LEU A 119 -10.87 5.65 -2.42
CA LEU A 119 -9.86 5.09 -1.52
C LEU A 119 -8.61 4.78 -2.33
N CYS A 120 -7.55 5.55 -2.09
CA CYS A 120 -6.25 5.34 -2.70
C CYS A 120 -5.35 4.55 -1.75
N PHE A 121 -4.66 3.55 -2.29
CA PHE A 121 -3.68 2.79 -1.55
C PHE A 121 -2.35 3.55 -1.57
N PHE A 122 -1.85 3.93 -0.39
CA PHE A 122 -0.62 4.72 -0.29
C PHE A 122 0.62 3.85 -0.57
N PRO A 123 1.65 4.39 -1.26
CA PRO A 123 2.94 3.72 -1.38
C PRO A 123 3.53 3.49 0.02
N ALA A 124 3.86 2.25 0.36
CA ALA A 124 4.61 1.98 1.58
C ALA A 124 6.11 2.14 1.30
N PRO A 125 6.85 2.89 2.13
CA PRO A 125 8.30 2.94 2.01
C PRO A 125 8.86 1.54 2.25
N TYR A 126 9.88 1.19 1.48
CA TYR A 126 10.64 -0.02 1.71
C TYR A 126 11.47 0.10 2.99
N GLU A 127 11.67 -1.02 3.67
CA GLU A 127 12.74 -1.12 4.66
C GLU A 127 14.10 -0.91 4.03
N GLU A 128 15.05 -0.51 4.88
CA GLU A 128 16.44 -0.38 4.50
C GLU A 128 16.95 -1.69 3.85
N PRO A 129 17.43 -1.63 2.59
CA PRO A 129 17.82 -2.81 1.87
C PRO A 129 19.04 -3.45 2.53
N GLN A 130 18.99 -4.77 2.63
CA GLN A 130 20.08 -5.57 3.17
C GLN A 130 20.88 -6.17 2.02
N LEU A 131 22.19 -5.92 2.03
CA LEU A 131 23.12 -6.45 1.05
C LEU A 131 23.87 -7.65 1.64
N SER A 132 23.96 -8.73 0.86
CA SER A 132 24.74 -9.92 1.18
C SER A 132 25.55 -10.37 -0.03
N ILE A 133 26.84 -10.65 0.18
CA ILE A 133 27.78 -11.02 -0.88
C ILE A 133 28.37 -12.39 -0.55
N TYR A 134 28.28 -13.32 -1.50
CA TYR A 134 28.82 -14.66 -1.40
C TYR A 134 29.89 -14.87 -2.46
N VAL A 135 31.11 -15.17 -2.02
CA VAL A 135 32.25 -15.41 -2.92
C VAL A 135 32.49 -16.92 -2.98
N GLY A 136 32.32 -17.47 -4.18
CA GLY A 136 32.64 -18.86 -4.51
C GLY A 136 33.92 -18.96 -5.34
N CYS A 137 34.34 -20.19 -5.60
CA CYS A 137 35.46 -20.45 -6.50
C CYS A 137 35.06 -20.14 -7.95
N GLY A 138 35.44 -18.97 -8.47
CA GLY A 138 35.11 -18.54 -9.84
C GLY A 138 33.74 -17.90 -10.00
N SER A 139 33.08 -17.51 -8.90
CA SER A 139 31.82 -16.77 -8.98
C SER A 139 31.60 -15.85 -7.79
N VAL A 140 30.95 -14.72 -8.01
CA VAL A 140 30.45 -13.83 -6.94
C VAL A 140 28.94 -13.73 -7.08
N ASN A 141 28.22 -14.01 -5.99
CA ASN A 141 26.78 -13.85 -5.93
C ASN A 141 26.43 -12.69 -4.99
N ILE A 142 25.70 -11.71 -5.49
CA ILE A 142 25.32 -10.51 -4.77
C ILE A 142 23.80 -10.51 -4.64
N ASN A 143 23.33 -10.47 -3.39
CA ASN A 143 21.91 -10.45 -3.06
C ASN A 143 21.57 -9.15 -2.34
N VAL A 144 20.58 -8.43 -2.86
CA VAL A 144 19.97 -7.27 -2.19
C VAL A 144 18.52 -7.61 -1.87
N THR A 145 18.15 -7.54 -0.61
CA THR A 145 16.79 -7.87 -0.15
C THR A 145 16.16 -6.68 0.54
N THR A 146 14.92 -6.35 0.18
CA THR A 146 14.12 -5.31 0.84
C THR A 146 12.66 -5.74 0.97
N SER A 147 11.94 -5.22 1.96
CA SER A 147 10.60 -5.68 2.32
C SER A 147 9.68 -4.54 2.76
N ARG A 148 8.40 -4.89 2.94
CA ARG A 148 7.32 -4.02 3.45
C ARG A 148 7.00 -2.78 2.61
N GLY A 149 7.53 -2.70 1.38
CA GLY A 149 7.30 -1.56 0.50
C GLY A 149 6.32 -1.83 -0.65
N PHE A 150 5.84 -0.77 -1.29
CA PHE A 150 5.01 -0.78 -2.49
C PHE A 150 5.07 0.59 -3.18
N PRO A 151 5.09 0.71 -4.52
CA PRO A 151 5.05 -0.34 -5.56
C PRO A 151 6.39 -1.08 -5.70
N GLN A 152 6.50 -2.05 -6.62
CA GLN A 152 7.76 -2.78 -6.84
C GLN A 152 8.90 -1.80 -7.12
N PRO A 153 10.06 -1.91 -6.44
CA PRO A 153 11.18 -1.02 -6.66
C PRO A 153 11.98 -1.49 -7.87
N VAL A 154 12.80 -0.59 -8.41
CA VAL A 154 13.75 -0.90 -9.46
C VAL A 154 15.15 -0.79 -8.87
N LEU A 155 15.97 -1.82 -9.03
CA LEU A 155 17.39 -1.79 -8.69
C LEU A 155 18.21 -1.72 -9.96
N LEU A 156 19.11 -0.75 -10.03
CA LEU A 156 20.07 -0.58 -11.13
C LEU A 156 21.42 -1.14 -10.70
N TRP A 157 21.92 -2.12 -11.45
CA TRP A 157 23.27 -2.65 -11.28
C TRP A 157 24.20 -1.96 -12.27
N ARG A 158 25.32 -1.43 -11.76
CA ARG A 158 26.38 -0.85 -12.60
C ARG A 158 27.71 -1.53 -12.32
N ASP A 159 28.51 -1.69 -13.36
CA ASP A 159 29.90 -2.11 -13.21
C ASP A 159 30.84 -0.91 -12.92
N GLU A 160 32.12 -1.21 -12.79
CA GLU A 160 33.19 -0.22 -12.56
C GLU A 160 33.35 0.82 -13.67
N THR A 161 32.82 0.56 -14.87
CA THR A 161 32.80 1.49 -16.00
C THR A 161 31.50 2.29 -16.09
N GLU A 162 30.63 2.20 -15.08
CA GLU A 162 29.27 2.76 -15.05
C GLU A 162 28.32 2.16 -16.09
N SER A 163 28.69 1.01 -16.68
CA SER A 163 27.83 0.29 -17.62
C SER A 163 26.69 -0.40 -16.89
N ASP A 164 25.48 -0.33 -17.46
CA ASP A 164 24.30 -1.00 -16.91
C ASP A 164 24.36 -2.51 -17.15
N ILE A 165 24.46 -3.28 -16.07
CA ILE A 165 24.50 -4.74 -16.06
C ILE A 165 23.24 -5.36 -15.44
N THR A 166 22.17 -4.57 -15.28
CA THR A 166 20.92 -4.98 -14.62
C THR A 166 20.26 -6.17 -15.33
N ASN A 167 20.43 -6.28 -16.66
CA ASN A 167 19.92 -7.39 -17.48
C ASN A 167 20.53 -8.76 -17.13
N HIS A 168 21.68 -8.80 -16.45
CA HIS A 168 22.33 -10.02 -15.96
C HIS A 168 21.84 -10.43 -14.57
N SER A 169 20.98 -9.63 -13.96
CA SER A 169 20.40 -9.90 -12.65
C SER A 169 19.05 -10.62 -12.74
N GLN A 170 18.71 -11.34 -11.69
CA GLN A 170 17.39 -11.91 -11.46
C GLN A 170 16.70 -11.13 -10.33
N THR A 171 15.46 -10.70 -10.56
CA THR A 171 14.61 -10.13 -9.50
C THR A 171 13.54 -11.14 -9.11
N ARG A 172 13.38 -11.38 -7.81
CA ARG A 172 12.29 -12.18 -7.23
C ARG A 172 11.42 -11.28 -6.37
N VAL A 173 10.10 -11.42 -6.52
CA VAL A 173 9.10 -10.60 -5.84
C VAL A 173 8.09 -11.51 -5.19
N GLU A 174 7.85 -11.29 -3.91
CA GLU A 174 6.82 -11.95 -3.13
C GLU A 174 5.95 -10.88 -2.49
N SER A 175 4.64 -11.12 -2.38
CA SER A 175 3.72 -10.21 -1.69
C SER A 175 3.32 -10.82 -0.36
N ASP A 176 3.31 -10.01 0.68
CA ASP A 176 2.74 -10.40 1.96
C ASP A 176 1.20 -10.37 1.94
N ARG A 177 0.61 -10.74 3.07
CA ARG A 177 -0.86 -10.78 3.25
C ARG A 177 -1.54 -9.41 3.20
N TRP A 178 -0.79 -8.32 3.28
CA TRP A 178 -1.30 -6.94 3.24
C TRP A 178 -1.06 -6.27 1.87
N GLY A 179 -0.36 -6.96 0.97
CA GLY A 179 -0.03 -6.47 -0.37
C GLY A 179 1.26 -5.67 -0.45
N CYS A 180 2.06 -5.60 0.62
CA CYS A 180 3.44 -5.12 0.54
C CYS A 180 4.33 -6.17 -0.11
N LEU A 181 5.43 -5.72 -0.68
CA LEU A 181 6.35 -6.56 -1.44
C LEU A 181 7.63 -6.81 -0.65
N GLU A 182 8.06 -8.07 -0.65
CA GLU A 182 9.43 -8.50 -0.40
C GLU A 182 10.11 -8.72 -1.75
N VAL A 183 11.23 -8.05 -1.98
CA VAL A 183 11.93 -8.07 -3.26
C VAL A 183 13.39 -8.47 -3.03
N LYS A 184 13.83 -9.47 -3.79
CA LYS A 184 15.20 -10.00 -3.78
C LYS A 184 15.83 -9.79 -5.15
N PHE A 185 16.86 -8.97 -5.23
CA PHE A 185 17.67 -8.78 -6.42
C PHE A 185 18.93 -9.63 -6.32
N ILE A 186 19.21 -10.43 -7.34
CA ILE A 186 20.28 -11.43 -7.35
C ILE A 186 21.15 -11.18 -8.59
N LEU A 187 22.43 -10.89 -8.38
CA LEU A 187 23.41 -10.73 -9.46
C LEU A 187 24.50 -11.80 -9.32
N LEU A 188 24.66 -12.63 -10.36
CA LEU A 188 25.69 -13.65 -10.41
C LEU A 188 26.77 -13.24 -11.42
N LEU A 189 27.99 -13.00 -10.93
CA LEU A 189 29.16 -12.69 -11.73
C LEU A 189 30.06 -13.92 -11.83
N LEU A 190 30.25 -14.45 -13.02
CA LEU A 190 31.18 -15.56 -13.27
C LEU A 190 32.59 -15.00 -13.50
N LYS A 191 33.58 -15.47 -12.75
CA LYS A 191 35.00 -15.15 -12.95
C LYS A 191 35.74 -16.34 -13.50
N LEU A 192 36.53 -16.10 -14.55
CA LEU A 192 37.59 -17.03 -14.96
C LEU A 192 38.61 -17.12 -13.82
N VAL A 193 39.09 -18.34 -13.56
CA VAL A 193 39.89 -18.70 -12.39
C VAL A 193 41.17 -17.85 -12.29
N THR A 194 41.11 -16.81 -11.48
CA THR A 194 42.25 -16.14 -10.87
C THR A 194 41.86 -15.86 -9.42
N LEU A 195 42.78 -16.06 -8.47
CA LEU A 195 42.57 -15.98 -7.01
C LEU A 195 41.49 -14.94 -6.65
N CYS A 196 40.32 -15.39 -6.21
CA CYS A 196 39.22 -14.50 -5.84
C CYS A 196 39.53 -13.84 -4.49
N ILE A 197 40.36 -12.79 -4.51
CA ILE A 197 40.55 -11.90 -3.37
C ILE A 197 39.45 -10.85 -3.46
N LEU A 198 38.42 -10.98 -2.62
CA LEU A 198 37.46 -9.90 -2.39
C LEU A 198 38.12 -8.93 -1.41
N ASP A 199 38.65 -7.82 -1.91
CA ASP A 199 39.13 -6.73 -1.05
C ASP A 199 37.93 -5.97 -0.49
N VAL A 200 37.49 -6.36 0.70
CA VAL A 200 36.33 -5.77 1.38
C VAL A 200 36.52 -4.26 1.61
N ASN A 201 37.77 -3.77 1.65
CA ASN A 201 38.07 -2.35 1.83
C ASN A 201 37.79 -1.50 0.59
N LYS A 202 37.57 -2.13 -0.58
CA LYS A 202 37.19 -1.43 -1.82
C LYS A 202 35.70 -1.49 -2.11
N ILE A 203 34.91 -2.11 -1.22
CA ILE A 203 33.46 -2.06 -1.28
C ILE A 203 33.05 -0.68 -0.75
N VAL A 204 32.96 0.29 -1.65
CA VAL A 204 32.43 1.61 -1.30
C VAL A 204 30.92 1.50 -1.32
N SER A 205 30.33 1.22 -0.18
CA SER A 205 28.91 1.50 0.06
C SER A 205 28.79 2.91 0.62
N HIS A 206 27.94 3.76 0.04
CA HIS A 206 27.42 4.91 0.75
C HIS A 206 26.42 4.39 1.80
N SER A 207 26.92 3.84 2.91
CA SER A 207 26.13 3.28 4.02
C SER A 207 26.91 3.22 5.34
N HIS A 208 26.19 3.23 6.47
CA HIS A 208 26.71 3.67 7.77
C HIS A 208 27.30 2.59 8.70
N SER A 209 27.29 1.29 8.36
CA SER A 209 27.92 0.27 9.21
C SER A 209 28.13 -1.05 8.47
N VAL A 210 29.35 -1.60 8.56
CA VAL A 210 29.71 -2.94 8.10
C VAL A 210 30.04 -3.79 9.33
N GLU A 211 29.19 -4.76 9.68
CA GLU A 211 29.51 -5.80 10.65
C GLU A 211 29.33 -7.18 10.00
N HIS A 212 30.35 -8.05 10.13
CA HIS A 212 30.29 -9.46 9.75
C HIS A 212 29.74 -9.79 8.34
N GLY A 213 30.09 -9.00 7.31
CA GLY A 213 29.68 -9.26 5.92
C GLY A 213 28.23 -8.86 5.61
N HIS A 214 27.56 -8.17 6.54
CA HIS A 214 26.27 -7.55 6.35
C HIS A 214 26.46 -6.04 6.18
N ILE A 215 25.87 -5.48 5.12
CA ILE A 215 25.94 -4.04 4.84
C ILE A 215 24.50 -3.50 4.83
N SER A 216 24.20 -2.59 5.76
CA SER A 216 22.89 -1.94 5.91
C SER A 216 22.97 -0.48 5.43
N GLY A 217 21.99 -0.05 4.63
CA GLY A 217 21.85 1.36 4.23
C GLY A 217 22.50 1.74 2.91
N VAL A 218 22.69 0.78 2.02
CA VAL A 218 23.40 0.96 0.76
C VAL A 218 22.58 1.79 -0.23
N GLN A 219 22.97 3.05 -0.44
CA GLN A 219 22.42 3.88 -1.53
C GLN A 219 23.08 3.60 -2.89
N SER A 220 24.35 3.16 -2.88
CA SER A 220 25.09 2.70 -4.05
C SER A 220 26.24 1.80 -3.61
N LEU A 221 26.62 0.83 -4.45
CA LEU A 221 27.72 -0.10 -4.19
C LEU A 221 28.72 -0.10 -5.35
N LEU A 222 29.98 0.19 -5.07
CA LEU A 222 31.08 -0.01 -6.02
C LEU A 222 31.85 -1.26 -5.62
N LEU A 223 31.94 -2.25 -6.50
CA LEU A 223 32.78 -3.44 -6.33
C LEU A 223 34.02 -3.29 -7.20
N GLN A 224 35.15 -2.89 -6.62
CA GLN A 224 36.41 -2.90 -7.36
C GLN A 224 37.03 -4.29 -7.27
N MET A 225 37.19 -4.94 -8.42
CA MET A 225 37.82 -6.25 -8.52
C MET A 225 39.22 -6.07 -9.11
N SER A 226 40.27 -6.43 -8.36
CA SER A 226 41.63 -6.44 -8.90
C SER A 226 41.84 -7.68 -9.77
N ASN A 227 42.49 -7.49 -10.92
CA ASN A 227 43.05 -8.57 -11.74
C ASN A 227 44.20 -9.29 -11.04
#